data_AF-A0A2G4FZL6-F1
#
_entry.id   AF-A0A2G4FZL6-F1
#
_cell.length_a   1.000
_cell.length_b   1.000
_cell.length_c   1.000
_cell.angle_alpha   90.00
_cell.angle_beta   90.00
_cell.angle_gamma   90.00
#
_symmetry.space_group_name_H-M   'P 1'
#
loop_
_entity.id
_entity.type
_entity.pdbx_description
1 polymer ?
#
loop_
_entity_poly.entity_id
_entity_poly.type
_entity_poly.pdbx_seq_one_letter_code
_entity_poly.pdbx_strand_id
1 'polypeptide(L)' 'MVGEFEGRFIPLVGKRVTIRLHEPGGGFRDIVGILESTNSLRNRHGQLITFSHDEIFIWREVIATP' A
#
# COMPACT_ATOMS: atom_id res chain seq x y z
N MET A 1 -13.65 12.50 -5.65
CA MET A 1 -13.89 11.35 -6.55
C MET A 1 -12.87 10.28 -6.14
N VAL A 2 -13.26 9.40 -5.21
CA VAL A 2 -12.34 8.49 -4.46
C VAL A 2 -12.21 7.10 -5.13
N GLY A 3 -13.03 6.82 -6.15
CA GLY A 3 -13.24 5.46 -6.66
C GLY A 3 -12.18 4.86 -7.60
N GLU A 4 -11.31 5.67 -8.22
CA GLU A 4 -10.34 5.12 -9.19
C GLU A 4 -9.22 4.33 -8.50
N PHE A 5 -8.64 4.88 -7.42
CA PHE A 5 -7.57 4.21 -6.68
C PHE A 5 -8.08 2.98 -5.93
N GLU A 6 -9.25 3.07 -5.30
CA GLU A 6 -9.86 1.90 -4.64
C GLU A 6 -10.06 0.74 -5.61
N GLY A 7 -10.56 1.01 -6.83
CA GLY A 7 -10.72 -0.01 -7.88
C GLY A 7 -9.42 -0.71 -8.27
N ARG A 8 -8.29 0.01 -8.23
CA ARG A 8 -6.95 -0.54 -8.54
C ARG A 8 -6.36 -1.36 -7.37
N PHE A 9 -6.83 -1.13 -6.15
CA PHE A 9 -6.36 -1.81 -4.94
C PHE A 9 -7.19 -3.05 -4.57
N ILE A 10 -8.48 -3.10 -4.93
CA ILE A 10 -9.32 -4.29 -4.75
C ILE A 10 -8.64 -5.59 -5.23
N PRO A 11 -8.08 -5.69 -6.45
CA PRO A 11 -7.43 -6.93 -6.91
C PRO A 11 -6.10 -7.23 -6.21
N LEU A 12 -5.57 -6.30 -5.40
CA LEU A 12 -4.34 -6.47 -4.64
C LEU A 12 -4.59 -6.92 -3.19
N VAL A 13 -5.84 -6.95 -2.73
CA VAL A 13 -6.18 -7.43 -1.38
C VAL A 13 -5.74 -8.88 -1.23
N GLY A 14 -5.06 -9.19 -0.11
CA GLY A 14 -4.43 -10.46 0.17
C GLY A 14 -3.04 -10.64 -0.45
N LYS A 15 -2.59 -9.72 -1.32
CA LYS A 15 -1.28 -9.78 -1.96
C LYS A 15 -0.23 -9.01 -1.16
N ARG A 16 1.03 -9.41 -1.33
CA ARG A 16 2.16 -8.65 -0.80
C ARG A 16 2.43 -7.44 -1.69
N VAL A 17 2.48 -6.25 -1.12
CA VAL A 17 2.71 -5.00 -1.83
C VAL A 17 3.79 -4.17 -1.15
N THR A 18 4.48 -3.35 -1.94
CA THR A 18 5.28 -2.22 -1.46
C THR A 18 4.62 -0.93 -1.92
N ILE A 19 4.41 0.01 -1.00
CA ILE A 19 3.81 1.31 -1.26
C ILE A 19 4.77 2.40 -0.77
N ARG A 20 5.06 3.35 -1.65
CA ARG A 20 5.80 4.57 -1.31
C ARG A 20 4.83 5.70 -1.09
N LEU A 21 4.91 6.32 0.08
CA LEU A 21 4.07 7.42 0.50
C LEU A 21 4.88 8.71 0.57
N HIS A 22 4.24 9.84 0.27
CA HIS A 22 4.72 11.17 0.61
C HIS A 22 4.67 11.39 2.12
N GLU A 23 5.73 11.93 2.70
CA GLU A 23 5.75 12.32 4.11
C GLU A 23 5.39 13.81 4.27
N PRO A 24 4.59 14.19 5.30
CA PRO A 24 4.19 15.59 5.52
C PRO A 24 5.37 16.56 5.72
N GLY A 25 6.50 16.07 6.23
CA GLY A 25 7.73 16.85 6.44
C GLY A 25 8.63 16.97 5.21
N GLY A 26 8.19 16.44 4.06
CA GLY A 26 9.01 16.27 2.87
C GLY A 26 9.71 14.91 2.84
N GLY A 27 9.92 14.41 1.62
CA GLY A 27 10.52 13.09 1.38
C GLY A 27 9.48 11.98 1.21
N PHE A 28 9.95 10.74 1.34
CA PHE A 28 9.17 9.53 1.08
C PHE A 28 9.39 8.50 2.17
N ARG A 29 8.33 7.73 2.47
CA ARG A 29 8.39 6.55 3.33
C ARG A 29 7.87 5.34 2.58
N ASP A 30 8.58 4.22 2.68
CA ASP A 30 8.15 2.96 2.11
C ASP A 30 7.50 2.08 3.18
N ILE A 31 6.32 1.54 2.86
CA ILE A 31 5.63 0.52 3.65
C ILE A 31 5.52 -0.76 2.83
N VAL A 32 5.64 -1.91 3.51
CA VAL A 32 5.61 -3.23 2.87
C VAL A 32 4.88 -4.23 3.74
N GLY A 33 4.02 -5.03 3.12
CA GLY A 33 3.24 -6.04 3.82
C GLY A 33 2.17 -6.67 2.94
N ILE A 34 1.28 -7.44 3.57
CA ILE A 34 0.10 -8.00 2.92
C ILE A 34 -1.02 -6.96 2.98
N LEU A 35 -1.61 -6.62 1.84
CA LEU A 35 -2.72 -5.67 1.79
C LEU A 35 -3.97 -6.33 2.40
N GLU A 36 -4.51 -5.80 3.50
CA GLU A 36 -5.70 -6.36 4.16
C GLU A 36 -7.00 -5.70 3.66
N SER A 37 -6.93 -4.42 3.30
CA SER A 37 -8.00 -3.65 2.66
C SER A 37 -7.41 -2.66 1.66
N THR A 38 -8.24 -1.95 0.90
CA THR A 38 -7.77 -0.96 -0.07
C THR A 38 -6.87 0.13 0.53
N ASN A 39 -6.97 0.38 1.83
CA ASN A 39 -6.23 1.43 2.55
C ASN A 39 -5.42 0.93 3.76
N SER A 40 -5.24 -0.39 3.90
CA SER A 40 -4.46 -0.94 5.01
C SER A 40 -3.65 -2.17 4.62
N LEU A 41 -2.46 -2.30 5.21
CA LEU A 41 -1.62 -3.48 5.06
C LEU A 41 -1.06 -3.94 6.39
N ARG A 42 -0.81 -5.25 6.51
CA ARG A 42 -0.12 -5.84 7.66
C ARG A 42 1.34 -6.11 7.32
N ASN A 43 2.25 -5.53 8.09
CA ASN A 43 3.68 -5.69 7.90
C ASN A 43 4.19 -7.05 8.46
N ARG A 44 5.48 -7.34 8.25
CA ARG A 44 6.12 -8.59 8.75
C ARG A 44 6.11 -8.76 10.27
N HIS A 45 5.90 -7.68 11.01
CA HIS A 45 5.83 -7.66 12.47
C HIS A 45 4.39 -7.85 12.98
N GLY A 46 3.43 -8.11 12.08
CA GLY A 46 2.02 -8.26 12.42
C GLY A 46 1.30 -6.95 12.70
N GLN A 47 1.95 -5.80 12.53
CA GLN A 47 1.35 -4.49 12.74
C GLN A 47 0.51 -4.08 11.53
N LEU A 48 -0.71 -3.63 11.80
CA LEU A 48 -1.58 -3.04 10.80
C LEU A 48 -1.17 -1.58 10.58
N ILE A 49 -0.93 -1.23 9.32
CA ILE A 49 -0.57 0.11 8.88
C ILE A 49 -1.69 0.61 7.96
N THR A 50 -2.33 1.70 8.35
CA THR A 50 -3.30 2.43 7.52
C THR A 50 -2.58 3.53 6.74
N PHE A 51 -3.00 3.78 5.50
CA PHE A 51 -2.45 4.82 4.63
C PHE A 51 -3.55 5.54 3.85
N SER A 52 -3.28 6.76 3.39
CA SER A 52 -4.17 7.47 2.47
C SER A 52 -3.76 7.25 1.02
N HIS A 53 -4.74 7.11 0.12
CA HIS A 53 -4.46 7.04 -1.33
C HIS A 53 -3.87 8.34 -1.87
N ASP A 54 -4.22 9.49 -1.26
CA ASP A 54 -3.72 10.80 -1.64
C ASP A 54 -2.22 10.97 -1.34
N GLU A 55 -1.68 10.14 -0.46
CA GLU A 55 -0.26 10.14 -0.09
C GLU A 55 0.57 9.21 -0.97
N ILE A 56 -0.06 8.38 -1.82
CA ILE A 56 0.66 7.38 -2.61
C ILE A 56 1.42 8.04 -3.75
N PHE A 57 2.74 7.91 -3.74
CA PHE A 57 3.59 8.28 -4.86
C PHE A 57 3.67 7.14 -5.89
N ILE A 58 3.92 5.91 -5.42
CA ILE A 58 3.96 4.71 -6.27
C ILE A 58 3.69 3.46 -5.43
N TRP A 59 3.14 2.42 -6.04
CA TRP A 59 3.02 1.10 -5.43
C TRP A 59 3.40 -0.01 -6.42
N ARG A 60 3.71 -1.18 -5.89
CA ARG A 60 3.99 -2.39 -6.68
C ARG A 60 3.54 -3.64 -5.93
N GLU A 61 2.92 -4.56 -6.67
CA GLU A 61 2.72 -5.94 -6.21
C GLU A 61 4.07 -6.68 -6.17
N VAL A 62 4.37 -7.34 -5.06
CA VAL A 62 5.56 -8.18 -4.90
C VAL A 62 5.20 -9.58 -5.41
N ILE A 63 5.53 -9.83 -6.67
CA ILE A 63 5.38 -11.15 -7.29
C ILE A 63 6.64 -11.96 -6.98
N ALA A 64 6.47 -13.16 -6.42
CA ALA A 64 7.59 -14.08 -6.27
C ALA A 64 8.09 -14.46 -7.67
N THR A 65 9.37 -14.21 -7.94
CA THR A 65 10.01 -14.72 -9.15
C THR A 65 10.06 -16.26 -9.06
N PRO A 66 9.71 -16.98 -10.14
CA PRO A 66 9.80 -18.44 -10.21
C PRO A 66 11.19 -18.99 -9.87
#